data_AF-A0A838N2S7-F1
#
_entry.id   AF-A0A838N2S7-F1
#
_cell.length_a   1.000
_cell.length_b   1.000
_cell.length_c   1.000
_cell.angle_alpha   90.00
_cell.angle_beta   90.00
_cell.angle_gamma   90.00
#
_symmetry.space_group_name_H-M   'P 1'
#
loop_
_entity.id
_entity.type
_entity.pdbx_description
1 polymer ?
#
loop_
_entity_poly.entity_id
_entity_poly.type
_entity_poly.pdbx_seq_one_letter_code
_entity_poly.pdbx_strand_id
1 'polypeptide(L)'
;MEGKSRSRGFASMAEHKQREIARKGGRAAHEKGRAHEFTTEEARQAGRKGGEKVSVNRSHMAEIGRRGGKSSASRRRVSATNPAASTGTLSQDQVALERTLDDNEMKSSAHEMSGAQMTGMANPSEEDPDGQNPMAGV
;
A
#
# COMPACT_ATOMS: atom_id res chain seq x y z
N MET A 1 31.12 7.72 -19.55
CA MET A 1 31.26 8.28 -18.19
C MET A 1 30.01 7.90 -17.40
N GLU A 2 30.10 6.90 -16.53
CA GLU A 2 28.94 6.40 -15.77
C GLU A 2 28.81 7.16 -14.44
N GLY A 3 27.82 8.05 -14.37
CA GLY A 3 27.54 8.83 -13.17
C GLY A 3 26.89 7.97 -12.08
N LYS A 4 27.68 7.25 -11.28
CA LYS A 4 27.21 6.73 -9.99
C LYS A 4 26.79 7.95 -9.15
N SER A 5 25.48 8.16 -9.01
CA SER A 5 24.94 9.18 -8.12
C SER A 5 25.47 8.91 -6.73
N ARG A 6 26.38 9.77 -6.26
CA ARG A 6 26.83 9.73 -4.87
C ARG A 6 25.60 10.04 -4.03
N SER A 7 25.09 9.06 -3.29
CA SER A 7 23.99 9.26 -2.35
C SER A 7 24.34 10.47 -1.47
N ARG A 8 23.57 11.53 -1.59
CA ARG A 8 23.73 12.79 -0.85
C ARG A 8 22.38 13.16 -0.24
N GLY A 9 22.41 13.94 0.83
CA GLY A 9 21.18 14.39 1.50
C GLY A 9 20.49 13.28 2.29
N PHE A 10 19.16 13.33 2.36
CA PHE A 10 18.36 12.47 3.23
C PHE A 10 18.61 10.97 3.02
N ALA A 11 18.78 10.55 1.76
CA ALA A 11 19.04 9.16 1.38
C ALA A 11 20.42 8.64 1.81
N SER A 12 21.38 9.52 2.10
CA SER A 12 22.71 9.14 2.60
C SER A 12 22.80 9.05 4.12
N MET A 13 21.76 9.45 4.85
CA MET A 13 21.74 9.38 6.30
C MET A 13 21.45 7.96 6.79
N ALA A 14 21.89 7.63 8.01
CA ALA A 14 21.50 6.39 8.68
C ALA A 14 19.97 6.29 8.82
N GLU A 15 19.41 5.09 8.61
CA GLU A 15 17.95 4.86 8.57
C GLU A 15 17.24 5.33 9.85
N HIS A 16 17.86 5.08 11.02
CA HIS A 16 17.30 5.54 12.31
C HIS A 16 17.12 7.05 12.33
N LYS A 17 18.11 7.80 11.82
CA LYS A 17 18.06 9.26 11.75
C LYS A 17 17.00 9.74 10.76
N GLN A 18 16.86 9.09 9.61
CA GLN A 18 15.79 9.39 8.65
C GLN A 18 14.40 9.20 9.28
N ARG A 19 14.19 8.09 9.98
CA ARG A 19 12.93 7.79 10.67
C ARG A 19 12.63 8.80 11.77
N GLU A 20 13.64 9.20 12.53
CA GLU A 20 13.49 10.23 13.56
C GLU A 20 13.12 11.58 12.96
N ILE A 21 13.76 11.99 11.87
CA ILE A 21 13.43 13.24 11.16
C ILE A 21 12.01 13.17 10.58
N ALA A 22 11.63 12.07 9.94
CA ALA A 22 10.28 11.88 9.42
C ALA A 22 9.22 11.97 10.53
N ARG A 23 9.48 11.33 11.67
CA ARG A 23 8.60 11.38 12.84
C ARG A 23 8.47 12.81 13.39
N LYS A 24 9.59 13.54 13.53
CA LYS A 24 9.59 14.94 13.98
C LYS A 24 8.88 15.86 12.98
N GLY A 25 9.09 15.65 11.69
CA GLY A 25 8.44 16.42 10.61
C GLY A 25 6.92 16.26 10.64
N GLY A 26 6.43 15.03 10.79
CA GLY A 26 4.99 14.77 10.92
C GLY A 26 4.36 15.46 12.13
N ARG A 27 5.00 15.38 13.30
CA ARG A 27 4.52 16.08 14.51
C ARG A 27 4.53 17.59 14.35
N ALA A 28 5.61 18.14 13.81
CA ALA A 28 5.75 19.57 13.60
C ALA A 28 4.71 20.11 12.60
N ALA A 29 4.29 19.32 11.60
CA ALA A 29 3.26 19.74 10.65
C ALA A 29 1.88 19.90 11.32
N HIS A 30 1.53 18.97 12.22
CA HIS A 30 0.32 19.04 13.05
C HIS A 30 0.41 20.20 14.05
N GLU A 31 1.50 20.31 14.80
CA GLU A 31 1.71 21.39 15.78
C GLU A 31 1.64 22.79 15.14
N LYS A 32 2.15 22.94 13.91
CA LYS A 32 2.10 24.20 13.15
C LYS A 32 0.76 24.46 12.46
N GLY A 33 -0.22 23.57 12.59
CA GLY A 33 -1.53 23.71 11.95
C GLY A 33 -1.49 23.70 10.41
N ARG A 34 -0.42 23.15 9.82
CA ARG A 34 -0.32 23.00 8.35
C ARG A 34 -0.94 21.68 7.88
N ALA A 35 -1.05 20.71 8.79
CA ALA A 35 -1.75 19.46 8.55
C ALA A 35 -3.24 19.61 8.85
N HIS A 36 -4.05 18.78 8.18
CA HIS A 36 -5.46 18.66 8.48
C HIS A 36 -5.65 18.00 9.85
N GLU A 37 -6.41 18.64 10.73
CA GLU A 37 -6.77 18.10 12.04
C GLU A 37 -8.06 17.29 11.92
N PHE A 38 -7.95 15.97 12.12
CA PHE A 38 -9.11 15.10 12.05
C PHE A 38 -9.93 15.23 13.33
N THR A 39 -11.18 15.65 13.17
CA THR A 39 -12.15 15.53 14.26
C THR A 39 -12.52 14.07 14.47
N THR A 40 -12.95 13.70 15.68
CA THR A 40 -13.40 12.33 15.97
C THR A 40 -14.55 11.90 15.07
N GLU A 41 -15.45 12.82 14.75
CA GLU A 41 -16.59 12.52 13.89
C GLU A 41 -16.16 12.29 12.44
N GLU A 42 -15.23 13.07 11.93
CA GLU A 42 -14.67 12.88 10.61
C GLU A 42 -13.88 11.58 10.49
N ALA A 43 -13.10 11.22 11.52
CA ALA A 43 -12.42 9.92 11.58
C ALA A 43 -13.43 8.77 11.52
N ARG A 44 -14.59 8.90 12.20
CA ARG A 44 -15.69 7.93 12.14
C ARG A 44 -16.31 7.86 10.74
N GLN A 45 -16.57 9.00 10.09
CA GLN A 45 -17.14 9.04 8.74
C GLN A 45 -16.18 8.44 7.70
N ALA A 46 -14.88 8.78 7.77
CA ALA A 46 -13.85 8.20 6.93
C ALA A 46 -13.73 6.69 7.15
N GLY A 47 -13.79 6.24 8.42
CA GLY A 47 -13.81 4.81 8.76
C GLY A 47 -15.03 4.09 8.19
N ARG A 48 -16.22 4.70 8.27
CA ARG A 48 -17.46 4.15 7.69
C ARG A 48 -17.33 4.03 6.17
N LYS A 49 -16.94 5.10 5.48
CA LYS A 49 -16.76 5.13 4.02
C LYS A 49 -15.70 4.13 3.55
N GLY A 50 -14.61 3.98 4.30
CA GLY A 50 -13.60 2.97 4.05
C GLY A 50 -14.15 1.56 4.23
N GLY A 51 -14.88 1.32 5.31
CA GLY A 51 -15.56 0.04 5.57
C GLY A 51 -16.55 -0.35 4.49
N GLU A 52 -17.40 0.58 4.05
CA GLU A 52 -18.35 0.39 2.94
C GLU A 52 -17.62 -0.05 1.68
N LYS A 53 -16.56 0.66 1.26
CA LYS A 53 -15.76 0.31 0.08
C LYS A 53 -15.13 -1.07 0.18
N VAL A 54 -14.56 -1.42 1.33
CA VAL A 54 -13.88 -2.71 1.54
C VAL A 54 -14.89 -3.86 1.64
N SER A 55 -16.10 -3.60 2.15
CA SER A 55 -17.12 -4.63 2.40
C SER A 55 -17.82 -5.18 1.14
N VAL A 56 -17.65 -4.53 -0.01
CA VAL A 56 -18.30 -4.92 -1.28
C VAL A 56 -18.02 -6.38 -1.65
N ASN A 57 -16.79 -6.87 -1.46
CA ASN A 57 -16.43 -8.26 -1.72
C ASN A 57 -16.23 -9.07 -0.42
N ARG A 58 -17.34 -9.49 0.16
CA ARG A 58 -17.36 -10.25 1.42
C ARG A 58 -16.59 -11.57 1.36
N SER A 59 -16.66 -12.28 0.23
CA SER A 59 -15.96 -13.56 0.04
C SER A 59 -14.43 -13.37 0.09
N HIS A 60 -13.92 -12.39 -0.66
CA HIS A 60 -12.50 -12.04 -0.66
C HIS A 60 -12.03 -11.56 0.73
N MET A 61 -12.83 -10.74 1.42
CA MET A 61 -12.50 -10.29 2.78
C MET A 61 -12.45 -11.44 3.78
N ALA A 62 -13.36 -12.42 3.66
CA ALA A 62 -13.34 -13.62 4.50
C ALA A 62 -12.08 -14.46 4.24
N GLU A 63 -11.63 -14.56 2.99
CA GLU A 63 -10.39 -15.25 2.63
C GLU A 63 -9.15 -14.56 3.21
N ILE A 64 -9.04 -13.24 3.07
CA ILE A 64 -7.95 -12.44 3.67
C ILE A 64 -7.95 -12.60 5.19
N GLY A 65 -9.12 -12.47 5.84
CA GLY A 65 -9.25 -12.64 7.28
C GLY A 65 -8.82 -14.04 7.75
N ARG A 66 -9.22 -15.08 7.01
CA ARG A 66 -8.81 -16.46 7.27
C ARG A 66 -7.29 -16.64 7.15
N ARG A 67 -6.68 -16.07 6.10
CA ARG A 67 -5.22 -16.09 5.90
C ARG A 67 -4.50 -15.37 7.04
N GLY A 68 -4.95 -14.17 7.42
CA GLY A 68 -4.40 -13.41 8.53
C GLY A 68 -4.51 -14.13 9.88
N GLY A 69 -5.66 -14.77 10.14
CA GLY A 69 -5.89 -15.59 11.33
C GLY A 69 -4.93 -16.77 11.44
N LYS A 70 -4.73 -17.51 10.32
CA LYS A 70 -3.77 -18.62 10.25
C LYS A 70 -2.33 -18.14 10.51
N SER A 71 -1.92 -17.03 9.91
CA SER A 71 -0.58 -16.45 10.13
C SER A 71 -0.37 -15.91 11.54
N SER A 72 -1.41 -15.36 12.17
CA SER A 72 -1.36 -14.95 13.59
C SER A 72 -1.27 -16.15 14.53
N ALA A 73 -2.06 -17.20 14.27
CA ALA A 73 -2.04 -18.42 15.06
C ALA A 73 -0.70 -19.15 14.93
N SER A 74 -0.14 -19.23 13.71
CA SER A 74 1.20 -19.78 13.48
C SER A 74 2.27 -18.99 14.25
N ARG A 75 2.29 -17.65 14.12
CA ARG A 75 3.21 -16.80 14.89
C ARG A 75 3.08 -16.99 16.40
N ARG A 76 1.84 -17.07 16.91
CA ARG A 76 1.58 -17.33 18.33
C ARG A 76 2.04 -18.71 18.78
N ARG A 77 1.86 -19.73 17.95
CA ARG A 77 2.38 -21.08 18.22
C ARG A 77 3.90 -21.08 18.26
N VAL A 78 4.55 -20.46 17.27
CA VAL A 78 6.02 -20.31 17.21
C VAL A 78 6.55 -19.56 18.43
N SER A 79 5.90 -18.47 18.86
CA SER A 79 6.28 -17.75 20.07
C SER A 79 6.01 -18.54 21.37
N ALA A 80 4.98 -19.38 21.40
CA ALA A 80 4.67 -20.23 22.55
C ALA A 80 5.63 -21.42 22.66
N THR A 81 6.12 -21.96 21.54
CA THR A 81 7.10 -23.04 21.51
C THR A 81 8.52 -22.56 21.79
N ASN A 82 8.83 -21.27 21.56
CA ASN A 82 10.15 -20.68 21.82
C ASN A 82 10.02 -19.27 22.45
N PRO A 83 9.84 -19.16 23.78
CA PRO A 83 9.70 -17.87 24.45
C PRO A 83 10.98 -17.02 24.36
N ALA A 84 12.16 -17.65 24.26
CA ALA A 84 13.46 -16.97 24.14
C ALA A 84 13.71 -16.31 22.76
N ALA A 85 12.98 -16.69 21.71
CA ALA A 85 13.14 -16.12 20.36
C ALA A 85 12.18 -14.94 20.06
N SER A 86 11.33 -14.58 21.03
CA SER A 86 10.25 -13.59 20.83
C SER A 86 10.69 -12.13 20.99
N THR A 87 11.88 -11.87 21.51
CA THR A 87 12.49 -10.53 21.53
C THR A 87 13.06 -10.20 20.16
N GLY A 88 12.23 -9.58 19.32
CA GLY A 88 12.61 -9.07 18.01
C GLY A 88 13.66 -7.96 18.09
N THR A 89 14.92 -8.35 18.15
CA THR A 89 16.05 -7.58 17.60
C THR A 89 16.65 -8.43 16.48
N LEU A 90 16.11 -8.25 15.27
CA LEU A 90 16.73 -8.76 14.05
C LEU A 90 17.94 -7.86 13.77
N SER A 91 19.15 -8.34 14.09
CA SER A 91 20.37 -7.77 13.56
C SER A 91 20.37 -7.94 12.04
N GLN A 92 20.82 -6.91 11.34
CA GLN A 92 20.70 -6.74 9.89
C GLN A 92 21.57 -7.72 9.07
N ASP A 93 22.28 -8.63 9.74
CA ASP A 93 23.40 -9.40 9.17
C ASP A 93 23.09 -10.86 8.83
N GLN A 94 21.86 -11.37 9.04
CA GLN A 94 21.54 -12.80 8.82
C GLN A 94 20.49 -13.12 7.73
N VAL A 95 20.22 -12.21 6.79
CA VAL A 95 19.26 -12.46 5.69
C VAL A 95 19.88 -13.05 4.41
N ALA A 96 21.12 -13.55 4.47
CA ALA A 96 21.87 -13.98 3.29
C ALA A 96 22.41 -15.41 3.39
N LEU A 97 21.53 -16.41 3.52
CA LEU A 97 21.74 -17.77 2.99
C LEU A 97 20.41 -18.53 3.10
N GLU A 98 20.04 -19.29 2.08
CA GLU A 98 18.75 -19.96 1.85
C GLU A 98 17.67 -19.15 1.12
N ARG A 99 17.97 -18.87 -0.15
CA ARG A 99 16.97 -18.82 -1.22
C ARG A 99 17.45 -19.71 -2.36
N THR A 100 17.32 -21.03 -2.16
CA THR A 100 17.55 -22.02 -3.21
C THR A 100 16.20 -22.42 -3.82
N LEU A 101 16.00 -21.96 -5.05
CA LEU A 101 15.33 -22.62 -6.18
C LEU A 101 13.95 -23.26 -5.92
N ASP A 102 12.85 -22.62 -6.36
CA ASP A 102 11.60 -23.31 -6.75
C ASP A 102 10.57 -22.34 -7.38
N ASP A 103 10.88 -21.65 -8.49
CA ASP A 103 9.87 -20.84 -9.21
C ASP A 103 10.17 -20.63 -10.72
N ASN A 104 10.86 -21.58 -11.36
CA ASN A 104 11.17 -21.48 -12.80
C ASN A 104 10.73 -22.70 -13.60
N GLU A 105 9.44 -23.08 -13.50
CA GLU A 105 8.88 -24.11 -14.38
C GLU A 105 7.35 -24.01 -14.54
N MET A 106 6.78 -22.85 -14.93
CA MET A 106 5.38 -22.77 -15.41
C MET A 106 5.10 -21.60 -16.38
N LYS A 107 6.00 -21.32 -17.32
CA LYS A 107 5.73 -20.32 -18.40
C LYS A 107 6.04 -20.80 -19.83
N SER A 108 6.03 -22.11 -20.07
CA SER A 108 6.13 -22.68 -21.42
C SER A 108 4.88 -23.49 -21.78
N SER A 109 3.70 -22.85 -21.80
CA SER A 109 2.52 -23.35 -22.53
C SER A 109 1.41 -22.28 -22.56
N ALA A 110 1.50 -21.40 -23.55
CA ALA A 110 0.38 -20.62 -24.09
C ALA A 110 0.76 -20.36 -25.55
N HIS A 111 0.65 -21.37 -26.41
CA HIS A 111 -0.53 -21.68 -27.23
C HIS A 111 -1.06 -20.45 -27.96
N GLU A 112 -0.76 -20.44 -29.25
CA GLU A 112 -1.26 -19.55 -30.29
C GLU A 112 -2.78 -19.41 -30.21
N MET A 113 -3.27 -18.17 -30.18
CA MET A 113 -4.58 -17.82 -30.72
C MET A 113 -4.46 -16.43 -31.37
N SER A 114 -4.20 -16.47 -32.67
CA SER A 114 -4.80 -15.67 -33.73
C SER A 114 -5.63 -14.43 -33.34
N GLY A 115 -5.24 -13.28 -33.89
CA GLY A 115 -6.15 -12.40 -34.62
C GLY A 115 -7.00 -11.42 -33.82
N ALA A 116 -6.61 -10.15 -33.82
CA ALA A 116 -7.52 -9.05 -34.13
C ALA A 116 -6.72 -7.78 -34.41
N GLN A 117 -7.07 -7.13 -35.51
CA GLN A 117 -6.37 -6.01 -36.11
C GLN A 117 -6.53 -4.72 -35.29
N MET A 118 -5.50 -3.91 -35.46
CA MET A 118 -5.24 -2.61 -34.87
C MET A 118 -5.95 -1.53 -35.70
N THR A 119 -7.01 -0.92 -35.20
CA THR A 119 -7.60 0.37 -35.64
C THR A 119 -8.48 0.87 -34.49
N GLY A 120 -8.41 2.06 -33.93
CA GLY A 120 -7.61 3.26 -34.15
C GLY A 120 -7.87 4.17 -32.94
N MET A 121 -6.91 5.02 -32.63
CA MET A 121 -7.01 6.06 -31.60
C MET A 121 -8.00 7.14 -32.04
N ALA A 122 -9.00 7.41 -31.21
CA ALA A 122 -9.77 8.66 -31.25
C ALA A 122 -10.33 8.99 -29.85
N ASN A 123 -9.68 9.95 -29.18
CA ASN A 123 -10.30 11.00 -28.35
C ASN A 123 -10.04 12.31 -29.14
N PRO A 124 -10.81 13.42 -29.05
CA PRO A 124 -11.70 13.85 -27.95
C PRO A 124 -12.98 14.65 -28.36
N SER A 125 -13.99 14.68 -27.50
CA SER A 125 -14.93 15.81 -27.31
C SER A 125 -15.83 15.47 -26.12
N GLU A 126 -15.60 16.02 -24.92
CA GLU A 126 -16.18 17.31 -24.47
C GLU A 126 -17.68 17.41 -24.81
N GLU A 127 -18.50 16.77 -23.97
CA GLU A 127 -19.88 17.22 -23.73
C GLU A 127 -20.09 17.26 -22.21
N ASP A 128 -20.04 18.49 -21.67
CA ASP A 128 -20.65 18.85 -20.40
C ASP A 128 -22.15 19.07 -20.66
N PRO A 129 -23.08 18.24 -20.16
CA PRO A 129 -24.49 18.59 -20.19
C PRO A 129 -24.78 19.55 -19.04
N ASP A 130 -24.72 20.83 -19.39
CA ASP A 130 -25.61 21.91 -18.96
C ASP A 130 -26.15 21.87 -17.52
N GLY A 131 -25.67 22.86 -16.77
CA GLY A 131 -26.31 23.35 -15.57
C GLY A 131 -27.76 23.75 -15.82
N GLN A 132 -28.68 23.01 -15.21
CA GLN A 132 -30.03 23.49 -14.97
C GLN A 132 -29.99 24.53 -13.84
N ASN A 133 -29.89 25.78 -14.24
CA ASN A 133 -30.25 26.94 -13.42
C ASN A 133 -31.79 27.07 -13.41
N PRO A 134 -32.49 26.92 -12.27
CA PRO A 134 -33.89 27.27 -12.21
C PRO A 134 -34.02 28.80 -12.25
N MET A 135 -34.53 29.29 -13.39
CA MET A 135 -34.92 30.68 -13.61
C MET A 135 -35.83 31.18 -12.47
N ALA A 136 -35.45 32.33 -11.91
CA ALA A 136 -36.26 33.15 -11.01
C ALA A 136 -37.18 34.09 -11.80
N GLY A 137 -38.33 34.42 -11.20
CA GLY A 137 -39.23 35.53 -11.52
C GLY A 137 -40.56 35.30 -10.80
N VAL A 138 -40.85 35.98 -9.67
CA VAL A 138 -41.42 37.35 -9.55
C VAL A 138 -42.72 37.51 -10.32
#